data_AF-A0A2V4C030-F1
#
_entry.id   AF-A0A2V4C030-F1
#
_cell.length_a   1.000
_cell.length_b   1.000
_cell.length_c   1.000
_cell.angle_alpha   90.00
_cell.angle_beta   90.00
_cell.angle_gamma   90.00
#
_symmetry.space_group_name_H-M   'P 1'
#
loop_
_entity.id
_entity.type
_entity.pdbx_description
1 polymer ?
#
loop_
_entity_poly.entity_id
_entity_poly.type
_entity_poly.pdbx_seq_one_letter_code
_entity_poly.pdbx_strand_id
1 'polypeptide(L)'
;MRNNIINIFIGVVLLISGLCLHNSNNGVASSVFLKYLGVVLVIYGTFVILTKAIKIIISLNTKYKKLTTFEKNNKRVIPDFVRKILEYRLENNKDINFEIPNYGKFQIINYNVDKGNDFNNPYHILKEIDEHIGRYFFPVISYSKIIPFAVNNNYKFLFVEEGKKDVVLIDLDSEDTRPLILKSKIDYYIDINKLELRKEGYYYNGLKKIEDIIDKNNYFFDVSDCIFEGKDYFEFFAKSFNLLEKNLVFSFSSVEETEQSYILNLNIEDKSKKIKLEKSSHYIDSENFIGILNEILSLLNYNQKQYYLISNNICDFGVVLADEKTFQVLSDNGCIELNEVKLNSDELIYIRKYNDLIREIENIEFHLNIVKKDNEIEKELLYNFFYKTDYEFDSSGMNVLQQRLKVYLKKADSGYDVYFTK
;
A
#
# COMPACT_ATOMS: atom_id res chain seq x y z
N MET A 1 32.80 6.27 8.96
CA MET A 1 32.44 6.64 10.35
C MET A 1 33.49 6.17 11.37
N ARG A 2 33.85 4.88 11.40
CA ARG A 2 34.86 4.28 12.30
C ARG A 2 36.18 5.07 12.39
N ASN A 3 36.76 5.49 11.25
CA ASN A 3 38.00 6.27 11.24
C ASN A 3 37.86 7.67 11.88
N ASN A 4 36.68 8.29 11.86
CA ASN A 4 36.47 9.59 12.51
C ASN A 4 36.33 9.43 14.03
N ILE A 5 35.68 8.35 14.50
CA ILE A 5 35.57 8.01 15.93
C ILE A 5 36.96 7.71 16.51
N ILE A 6 37.77 6.91 15.81
CA ILE A 6 39.17 6.64 16.20
C ILE A 6 39.98 7.93 16.30
N ASN A 7 39.80 8.86 15.36
CA ASN A 7 40.51 10.15 15.40
C ASN A 7 40.03 11.07 16.54
N ILE A 8 38.77 11.01 16.94
CA ILE A 8 38.30 11.71 18.16
C ILE A 8 38.99 11.13 19.38
N PHE A 9 39.10 9.81 19.48
CA PHE A 9 39.81 9.15 20.57
C PHE A 9 41.29 9.56 20.63
N ILE A 10 41.97 9.60 19.48
CA ILE A 10 43.35 10.12 19.38
C ILE A 10 43.41 11.58 19.85
N GLY A 11 42.46 12.42 19.43
CA GLY A 11 42.38 13.82 19.87
C GLY A 11 42.20 13.98 21.38
N VAL A 12 41.38 13.12 22.02
CA VAL A 12 41.20 13.09 23.49
C VAL A 12 42.49 12.66 24.19
N VAL A 13 43.19 11.64 23.68
CA VAL A 13 44.48 11.21 24.23
C VAL A 13 45.52 12.34 24.15
N LEU A 14 45.59 13.07 23.04
CA LEU A 14 46.51 14.20 22.87
C LEU A 14 46.14 15.37 23.79
N LEU A 15 44.84 15.62 23.98
CA LEU A 15 44.35 16.66 24.89
C LEU A 15 44.70 16.35 26.35
N ILE A 16 44.44 15.12 26.80
CA ILE A 16 44.80 14.67 28.16
C ILE A 16 46.32 14.68 28.36
N SER A 17 47.09 14.19 27.38
CA SER A 17 48.55 14.20 27.45
C SER A 17 49.11 15.62 27.52
N GLY A 18 48.52 16.54 26.74
CA GLY A 18 48.89 17.96 26.74
C GLY A 18 48.60 18.65 28.07
N LEU A 19 47.44 18.37 28.69
CA LEU A 19 47.08 18.88 30.02
C LEU A 19 48.05 18.36 31.11
N CYS A 20 48.39 17.07 31.08
CA CYS A 20 49.35 16.47 32.00
C CYS A 20 50.75 17.08 31.85
N LEU A 21 51.21 17.30 30.61
CA LEU A 21 52.51 17.93 30.33
C LEU A 21 52.55 19.40 30.78
N HIS A 22 51.47 20.14 30.55
CA HIS A 22 51.36 21.54 30.97
C HIS A 22 51.39 21.71 32.50
N ASN A 23 50.77 20.76 33.23
CA ASN A 23 50.70 20.80 34.69
C ASN A 23 51.91 20.15 35.39
N SER A 24 52.89 19.63 34.64
CA SER A 24 54.10 19.02 35.23
C SER A 24 55.06 20.09 35.79
N ASN A 25 55.48 19.91 37.05
CA ASN A 25 56.38 20.83 37.75
C ASN A 25 57.80 20.25 37.83
N ASN A 26 58.63 20.47 36.80
CA ASN A 26 60.06 20.09 36.85
C ASN A 26 60.97 21.10 36.13
N GLY A 27 61.83 21.82 36.89
CA GLY A 27 63.05 22.51 36.45
C GLY A 27 62.92 23.67 35.45
N VAL A 28 63.55 24.82 35.71
CA VAL A 28 63.28 26.13 35.07
C VAL A 28 63.40 26.15 33.53
N ALA A 29 64.25 25.33 32.89
CA ALA A 29 64.39 25.30 31.43
C ALA A 29 63.59 24.17 30.74
N SER A 30 63.56 22.96 31.30
CA SER A 30 62.75 21.85 30.76
C SER A 30 61.26 22.05 30.99
N SER A 31 60.86 22.73 32.07
CA SER A 31 59.45 23.02 32.38
C SER A 31 58.81 23.94 31.35
N VAL A 32 59.53 24.92 30.81
CA VAL A 32 58.96 25.88 29.87
C VAL A 32 58.70 25.21 28.52
N PHE A 33 59.66 24.45 27.99
CA PHE A 33 59.48 23.70 26.75
C PHE A 33 58.35 22.66 26.86
N LEU A 34 58.29 21.89 27.94
CA LEU A 34 57.22 20.90 28.16
C LEU A 34 55.85 21.55 28.32
N LYS A 35 55.78 22.74 28.93
CA LYS A 35 54.54 23.53 29.02
C LYS A 35 54.07 24.01 27.66
N TYR A 36 54.96 24.53 26.82
CA TYR A 36 54.61 24.92 25.45
C TYR A 36 54.20 23.72 24.60
N LEU A 37 54.91 22.60 24.69
CA LEU A 37 54.53 21.35 24.02
C LEU A 37 53.16 20.86 24.49
N GLY A 38 52.88 20.96 25.79
CA GLY A 38 51.58 20.66 26.38
C GLY A 38 50.46 21.52 25.78
N VAL A 39 50.66 22.84 25.68
CA VAL A 39 49.70 23.76 25.04
C VAL A 39 49.48 23.41 23.57
N VAL A 40 50.53 23.10 22.81
CA VAL A 40 50.42 22.68 21.41
C VAL A 40 49.60 21.40 21.28
N LEU A 41 49.82 20.42 22.15
CA LEU A 41 49.06 19.16 22.18
C LEU A 41 47.59 19.38 22.55
N VAL A 42 47.29 20.28 23.49
CA VAL A 42 45.90 20.66 23.85
C VAL A 42 45.20 21.32 22.65
N ILE A 43 45.85 22.28 21.99
CA ILE A 43 45.29 22.96 20.81
C ILE A 43 45.03 21.95 19.69
N TYR A 44 46.02 21.11 19.39
CA TYR A 44 45.90 20.11 18.33
C TYR A 44 44.84 19.06 18.66
N GLY A 45 44.82 18.51 19.89
CA GLY A 45 43.81 17.56 20.35
C GLY A 45 42.39 18.13 20.26
N THR A 46 42.21 19.38 20.72
CA THR A 46 40.92 20.10 20.62
C THR A 46 40.49 20.28 19.17
N PHE A 47 41.40 20.71 18.29
CA PHE A 47 41.11 20.88 16.87
C PHE A 47 40.72 19.57 16.17
N VAL A 48 41.42 18.47 16.47
CA VAL A 48 41.08 17.15 15.94
C VAL A 48 39.70 16.70 16.41
N ILE A 49 39.38 16.85 17.70
CA ILE A 49 38.05 16.51 18.24
C ILE A 49 36.97 17.33 17.52
N LEU A 50 37.14 18.66 17.45
CA LEU A 50 36.14 19.57 16.90
C LEU A 50 35.89 19.31 15.41
N THR A 51 36.95 19.20 14.61
CA THR A 51 36.84 18.96 13.16
C THR A 51 36.23 17.60 12.85
N LYS A 52 36.56 16.55 13.62
CA LYS A 52 36.01 15.21 13.40
C LYS A 52 34.58 15.09 13.91
N ALA A 53 34.23 15.74 15.03
CA ALA A 53 32.86 15.84 15.51
C ALA A 53 31.97 16.56 14.49
N ILE A 54 32.42 17.70 13.95
CA ILE A 54 31.71 18.42 12.89
C ILE A 54 31.53 17.53 11.65
N LYS A 55 32.58 16.80 11.23
CA LYS A 55 32.45 15.85 10.11
C LYS A 55 31.46 14.73 10.39
N ILE A 56 31.37 14.23 11.62
CA ILE A 56 30.37 13.22 12.01
C ILE A 56 28.96 13.82 11.96
N ILE A 57 28.76 15.02 12.52
CA ILE A 57 27.46 15.72 12.52
C ILE A 57 27.02 16.02 11.08
N ILE A 58 27.91 16.56 10.25
CA ILE A 58 27.62 16.83 8.84
C ILE A 58 27.29 15.52 8.11
N SER A 59 28.09 14.46 8.32
CA SER A 59 27.85 13.16 7.69
C SER A 59 26.53 12.51 8.12
N LEU A 60 26.11 12.69 9.38
CA LEU A 60 24.82 12.22 9.88
C LEU A 60 23.67 13.03 9.27
N ASN A 61 23.81 14.36 9.23
CA ASN A 61 22.82 15.26 8.63
C ASN A 61 22.69 15.11 7.11
N THR A 62 23.74 14.66 6.41
CA THR A 62 23.70 14.47 4.95
C THR A 62 23.15 13.12 4.54
N LYS A 63 23.35 12.07 5.35
CA LYS A 63 23.00 10.68 5.00
C LYS A 63 21.50 10.48 4.75
N TYR A 64 20.65 11.12 5.55
CA TYR A 64 19.18 11.03 5.42
C TYR A 64 18.55 12.34 4.94
N LYS A 65 19.36 13.27 4.41
CA LYS A 65 18.93 14.59 3.94
C LYS A 65 17.77 14.51 2.97
N LYS A 66 17.70 13.46 2.14
CA LYS A 66 16.64 13.25 1.15
C LYS A 66 15.25 13.10 1.78
N LEU A 67 15.13 12.32 2.86
CA LEU A 67 13.88 12.17 3.60
C LEU A 67 13.47 13.51 4.22
N THR A 68 14.41 14.21 4.85
CA THR A 68 14.16 15.54 5.43
C THR A 68 13.75 16.58 4.39
N THR A 69 14.34 16.54 3.19
CA THR A 69 13.94 17.41 2.07
C THR A 69 12.53 17.08 1.60
N PHE A 70 12.21 15.80 1.44
CA PHE A 70 10.85 15.38 1.08
C PHE A 70 9.83 15.89 2.09
N GLU A 71 10.08 15.70 3.39
CA GLU A 71 9.21 16.19 4.47
C GLU A 71 8.97 17.70 4.41
N LYS A 72 10.06 18.47 4.26
CA LYS A 72 9.99 19.94 4.19
C LYS A 72 9.25 20.43 2.95
N ASN A 73 9.59 19.90 1.78
CA ASN A 73 9.00 20.33 0.51
C ASN A 73 7.51 19.99 0.44
N ASN A 74 7.13 18.83 0.99
CA ASN A 74 5.77 18.34 0.94
C ASN A 74 4.95 18.69 2.19
N LYS A 75 5.54 19.34 3.20
CA LYS A 75 4.91 19.67 4.50
C LYS A 75 4.28 18.46 5.20
N ARG A 76 5.04 17.37 5.26
CA ARG A 76 4.65 16.06 5.82
C ARG A 76 5.74 15.58 6.78
N VAL A 77 5.37 14.74 7.75
CA VAL A 77 6.27 14.07 8.68
C VAL A 77 6.15 12.56 8.49
N ILE A 78 7.25 11.91 8.14
CA ILE A 78 7.32 10.46 7.92
C ILE A 78 7.26 9.76 9.29
N PRO A 79 6.28 8.88 9.55
CA PRO A 79 6.21 8.11 10.79
C PRO A 79 7.47 7.28 11.05
N ASP A 80 7.87 7.16 12.31
CA ASP A 80 9.12 6.51 12.71
C ASP A 80 9.29 5.08 12.19
N PHE A 81 8.20 4.31 12.11
CA PHE A 81 8.26 2.93 11.64
C PHE A 81 8.58 2.84 10.13
N VAL A 82 7.99 3.72 9.31
CA VAL A 82 8.32 3.83 7.88
C VAL A 82 9.70 4.44 7.69
N ARG A 83 10.02 5.48 8.47
CA ARG A 83 11.32 6.15 8.44
C ARG A 83 12.47 5.18 8.62
N LYS A 84 12.40 4.29 9.61
CA LYS A 84 13.45 3.28 9.85
C LYS A 84 13.71 2.42 8.62
N ILE A 85 12.66 1.99 7.91
CA ILE A 85 12.78 1.18 6.70
C ILE A 85 13.44 1.99 5.57
N LEU A 86 12.98 3.23 5.35
CA LEU A 86 13.53 4.12 4.33
C LEU A 86 15.00 4.49 4.63
N GLU A 87 15.34 4.78 5.88
CA GLU A 87 16.70 5.07 6.32
C GLU A 87 17.61 3.86 6.13
N TYR A 88 17.14 2.64 6.45
CA TYR A 88 17.89 1.41 6.19
C TYR A 88 18.19 1.24 4.69
N ARG A 89 17.19 1.49 3.82
CA ARG A 89 17.38 1.46 2.36
C ARG A 89 18.43 2.47 1.90
N LEU A 90 18.31 3.72 2.35
CA LEU A 90 19.21 4.80 1.98
C LEU A 90 20.64 4.56 2.46
N GLU A 91 20.80 4.03 3.67
CA GLU A 91 22.10 3.71 4.25
C GLU A 91 22.85 2.66 3.43
N ASN A 92 22.14 1.62 3.00
CA ASN A 92 22.75 0.52 2.26
C ASN A 92 22.82 0.76 0.75
N ASN A 93 22.03 1.71 0.23
CA ASN A 93 21.87 2.01 -1.19
C ASN A 93 21.64 0.74 -2.04
N LYS A 94 20.79 -0.15 -1.53
CA LYS A 94 20.35 -1.38 -2.18
C LYS A 94 18.83 -1.46 -2.11
N ASP A 95 18.25 -2.15 -3.08
CA ASP A 95 16.81 -2.38 -3.04
C ASP A 95 16.43 -3.27 -1.87
N ILE A 96 15.27 -2.99 -1.29
CA ILE A 96 14.66 -3.83 -0.26
C ILE A 96 13.34 -4.31 -0.83
N ASN A 97 13.17 -5.62 -0.83
CA ASN A 97 12.00 -6.28 -1.38
C ASN A 97 11.31 -7.13 -0.33
N PHE A 98 10.00 -7.24 -0.43
CA PHE A 98 9.18 -8.06 0.45
C PHE A 98 7.88 -8.46 -0.23
N GLU A 99 7.08 -9.32 0.40
CA GLU A 99 5.82 -9.80 -0.17
C GLU A 99 4.63 -9.42 0.71
N ILE A 100 3.53 -9.06 0.06
CA ILE A 100 2.23 -8.86 0.68
C ILE A 100 1.30 -10.01 0.23
N PRO A 101 0.52 -10.61 1.14
CA PRO A 101 -0.49 -11.64 0.84
C PRO A 101 -1.33 -11.28 -0.38
N ASN A 102 -1.48 -12.19 -1.36
CA ASN A 102 -2.30 -12.03 -2.57
C ASN A 102 -1.91 -10.89 -3.54
N TYR A 103 -1.04 -9.96 -3.13
CA TYR A 103 -0.61 -8.81 -3.95
C TYR A 103 0.84 -8.94 -4.45
N GLY A 104 1.55 -9.98 -4.02
CA GLY A 104 2.88 -10.32 -4.51
C GLY A 104 3.98 -9.41 -3.97
N LYS A 105 5.02 -9.22 -4.78
CA LYS A 105 6.29 -8.62 -4.34
C LYS A 105 6.29 -7.09 -4.44
N PHE A 106 6.62 -6.43 -3.34
CA PHE A 106 6.83 -4.99 -3.23
C PHE A 106 8.31 -4.65 -3.05
N GLN A 107 8.67 -3.45 -3.51
CA GLN A 107 9.99 -2.85 -3.37
C GLN A 107 9.87 -1.52 -2.62
N ILE A 108 10.75 -1.28 -1.65
CA ILE A 108 10.83 0.00 -0.96
C ILE A 108 11.35 1.09 -1.89
N ILE A 109 10.63 2.23 -1.92
CA ILE A 109 10.89 3.36 -2.82
C ILE A 109 12.28 3.96 -2.59
N ASN A 110 12.92 4.36 -3.69
CA ASN A 110 14.23 4.99 -3.66
C ASN A 110 14.16 6.52 -3.53
N TYR A 111 14.22 7.00 -2.30
CA TYR A 111 14.28 8.45 -2.03
C TYR A 111 15.58 9.16 -2.47
N ASN A 112 16.56 8.43 -3.02
CA ASN A 112 17.73 9.07 -3.66
C ASN A 112 17.43 9.60 -5.07
N VAL A 113 16.30 9.25 -5.68
CA VAL A 113 15.91 9.71 -7.02
C VAL A 113 15.23 11.08 -6.91
N ASP A 114 15.90 12.13 -7.39
CA ASP A 114 15.39 13.50 -7.31
C ASP A 114 14.57 13.94 -8.54
N LYS A 115 14.69 13.22 -9.66
CA LYS A 115 14.12 13.63 -10.96
C LYS A 115 13.76 12.39 -11.79
N GLY A 116 12.60 12.45 -12.44
CA GLY A 116 12.08 11.39 -13.30
C GLY A 116 10.57 11.25 -13.13
N ASN A 117 9.87 10.83 -14.19
CA ASN A 117 8.47 10.41 -14.11
C ASN A 117 8.42 8.87 -14.01
N ASP A 118 9.36 8.27 -13.28
CA ASP A 118 9.39 6.83 -13.09
C ASP A 118 8.72 6.45 -11.77
N PHE A 119 8.19 5.23 -11.70
CA PHE A 119 7.53 4.67 -10.51
C PHE A 119 8.48 4.35 -9.35
N ASN A 120 9.70 4.92 -9.38
CA ASN A 120 10.66 4.91 -8.28
C ASN A 120 10.85 6.31 -7.66
N ASN A 121 10.30 7.37 -8.27
CA ASN A 121 10.36 8.72 -7.73
C ASN A 121 9.24 8.98 -6.72
N PRO A 122 9.54 9.21 -5.42
CA PRO A 122 8.54 9.42 -4.39
C PRO A 122 7.63 10.63 -4.63
N TYR A 123 8.11 11.66 -5.32
CA TYR A 123 7.31 12.86 -5.62
C TYR A 123 6.28 12.60 -6.72
N HIS A 124 6.65 11.82 -7.74
CA HIS A 124 5.74 11.43 -8.81
C HIS A 124 4.67 10.48 -8.27
N ILE A 125 5.08 9.44 -7.53
CA ILE A 125 4.15 8.47 -6.91
C ILE A 125 3.15 9.17 -6.00
N LEU A 126 3.61 10.11 -5.16
CA LEU A 126 2.72 10.89 -4.31
C LEU A 126 1.65 11.62 -5.13
N LYS A 127 2.05 12.26 -6.23
CA LYS A 127 1.14 12.97 -7.12
C LYS A 127 0.13 12.01 -7.76
N GLU A 128 0.60 10.88 -8.30
CA GLU A 128 -0.28 9.87 -8.93
C GLU A 128 -1.31 9.33 -7.93
N ILE A 129 -0.90 9.01 -6.70
CA ILE A 129 -1.82 8.55 -5.65
C ILE A 129 -2.83 9.65 -5.28
N ASP A 130 -2.37 10.89 -5.06
CA ASP A 130 -3.26 12.03 -4.73
C ASP A 130 -4.29 12.28 -5.85
N GLU A 131 -3.87 12.24 -7.13
CA GLU A 131 -4.74 12.42 -8.30
C GLU A 131 -5.72 11.26 -8.47
N HIS A 132 -5.28 10.02 -8.29
CA HIS A 132 -6.13 8.83 -8.37
C HIS A 132 -7.21 8.83 -7.29
N ILE A 133 -6.84 9.14 -6.04
CA ILE A 133 -7.81 9.31 -4.93
C ILE A 133 -8.80 10.43 -5.24
N GLY A 134 -8.29 11.58 -5.68
CA GLY A 134 -9.13 12.74 -6.02
C GLY A 134 -10.14 12.43 -7.11
N ARG A 135 -9.77 11.61 -8.10
CA ARG A 135 -10.61 11.29 -9.25
C ARG A 135 -11.58 10.15 -8.99
N TYR A 136 -11.14 9.07 -8.35
CA TYR A 136 -11.90 7.81 -8.34
C TYR A 136 -12.49 7.44 -6.98
N PHE A 137 -12.06 8.11 -5.92
CA PHE A 137 -12.44 7.72 -4.56
C PHE A 137 -13.03 8.87 -3.75
N PHE A 138 -12.64 10.11 -4.04
CA PHE A 138 -13.19 11.29 -3.37
C PHE A 138 -14.63 11.56 -3.86
N PRO A 139 -15.56 11.95 -2.97
CA PRO A 139 -15.41 12.26 -1.55
C PRO A 139 -15.61 11.06 -0.60
N VAL A 140 -15.91 9.86 -1.12
CA VAL A 140 -16.23 8.68 -0.30
C VAL A 140 -15.03 8.25 0.54
N ILE A 141 -13.83 8.26 -0.06
CA ILE A 141 -12.57 7.96 0.60
C ILE A 141 -11.63 9.12 0.34
N SER A 142 -10.98 9.58 1.39
CA SER A 142 -9.97 10.63 1.30
C SER A 142 -8.84 10.33 2.27
N TYR A 143 -7.64 10.72 1.86
CA TYR A 143 -6.43 10.64 2.67
C TYR A 143 -5.76 12.00 2.63
N SER A 144 -5.22 12.44 3.76
CA SER A 144 -4.51 13.71 3.84
C SER A 144 -3.02 13.46 4.03
N LYS A 145 -2.15 14.23 3.39
CA LYS A 145 -0.70 14.15 3.66
C LYS A 145 -0.12 12.72 3.52
N ILE A 146 -0.42 12.09 2.40
CA ILE A 146 0.05 10.75 2.04
C ILE A 146 1.59 10.67 1.97
N ILE A 147 2.16 9.57 2.44
CA ILE A 147 3.58 9.26 2.40
C ILE A 147 3.76 7.87 1.76
N PRO A 148 4.08 7.80 0.45
CA PRO A 148 4.33 6.53 -0.21
C PRO A 148 5.66 5.95 0.25
N PHE A 149 5.77 4.63 0.41
CA PHE A 149 7.03 4.03 0.82
C PHE A 149 7.39 2.72 0.11
N ALA A 150 6.44 2.06 -0.56
CA ALA A 150 6.72 0.89 -1.38
C ALA A 150 5.86 0.87 -2.65
N VAL A 151 6.36 0.17 -3.66
CA VAL A 151 5.73 0.00 -4.98
C VAL A 151 5.85 -1.44 -5.43
N ASN A 152 4.88 -1.90 -6.22
CA ASN A 152 4.89 -3.17 -6.93
C ASN A 152 4.89 -2.87 -8.46
N ASN A 153 5.39 -3.81 -9.26
CA ASN A 153 5.48 -3.67 -10.71
C ASN A 153 4.13 -3.54 -11.43
N ASN A 154 3.00 -3.84 -10.76
CA ASN A 154 1.64 -3.78 -11.29
C ASN A 154 0.87 -2.55 -10.74
N TYR A 155 1.50 -1.37 -10.73
CA TYR A 155 0.91 -0.08 -10.32
C TYR A 155 0.21 -0.08 -8.94
N LYS A 156 0.64 -0.99 -8.05
CA LYS A 156 0.19 -1.04 -6.66
C LYS A 156 1.20 -0.34 -5.76
N PHE A 157 0.71 0.48 -4.84
CA PHE A 157 1.54 1.28 -3.95
C PHE A 157 1.14 1.09 -2.51
N LEU A 158 2.13 1.10 -1.62
CA LEU A 158 1.92 1.20 -0.18
C LEU A 158 2.24 2.60 0.29
N PHE A 159 1.33 3.16 1.07
CA PHE A 159 1.50 4.45 1.71
C PHE A 159 0.98 4.45 3.14
N VAL A 160 1.34 5.50 3.87
CA VAL A 160 0.78 5.83 5.19
C VAL A 160 0.28 7.26 5.20
N GLU A 161 -0.70 7.54 6.03
CA GLU A 161 -1.14 8.89 6.32
C GLU A 161 -0.33 9.49 7.49
N GLU A 162 0.02 10.79 7.41
CA GLU A 162 0.71 11.46 8.52
C GLU A 162 -0.07 11.30 9.83
N GLY A 163 0.62 10.89 10.91
CA GLY A 163 0.02 10.70 12.22
C GLY A 163 -0.76 9.39 12.39
N LYS A 164 -0.95 8.59 11.33
CA LYS A 164 -1.56 7.26 11.39
C LYS A 164 -0.51 6.15 11.39
N LYS A 165 -0.94 4.96 11.81
CA LYS A 165 -0.10 3.74 11.81
C LYS A 165 -0.51 2.74 10.74
N ASP A 166 -1.68 2.97 10.14
CA ASP A 166 -2.24 2.07 9.15
C ASP A 166 -1.45 2.19 7.85
N VAL A 167 -1.05 1.03 7.32
CA VAL A 167 -0.46 0.90 6.00
C VAL A 167 -1.58 0.63 5.02
N VAL A 168 -1.66 1.45 3.99
CA VAL A 168 -2.68 1.37 2.96
C VAL A 168 -2.05 0.92 1.66
N LEU A 169 -2.65 -0.10 1.04
CA LEU A 169 -2.39 -0.53 -0.33
C LEU A 169 -3.42 0.10 -1.25
N ILE A 170 -2.96 0.69 -2.34
CA ILE A 170 -3.80 1.19 -3.42
C ILE A 170 -3.35 0.63 -4.75
N ASP A 171 -4.30 0.22 -5.57
CA ASP A 171 -4.10 -0.19 -6.96
C ASP A 171 -4.48 0.98 -7.87
N LEU A 172 -3.52 1.53 -8.62
CA LEU A 172 -3.79 2.63 -9.55
C LEU A 172 -4.30 2.14 -10.91
N ASP A 173 -4.24 0.83 -11.20
CA ASP A 173 -4.82 0.25 -12.41
C ASP A 173 -6.34 -0.02 -12.27
N SER A 174 -6.89 0.14 -11.06
CA SER A 174 -8.32 -0.04 -10.79
C SER A 174 -8.97 1.25 -10.26
N GLU A 175 -10.11 1.60 -10.86
CA GLU A 175 -10.92 2.77 -10.50
C GLU A 175 -11.98 2.45 -9.42
N ASP A 176 -12.29 1.17 -9.19
CA ASP A 176 -13.37 0.70 -8.31
C ASP A 176 -12.90 -0.16 -7.14
N THR A 177 -11.66 -0.66 -7.16
CA THR A 177 -11.10 -1.45 -6.06
C THR A 177 -10.71 -0.56 -4.90
N ARG A 178 -11.30 -0.83 -3.73
CA ARG A 178 -11.08 0.00 -2.55
C ARG A 178 -9.62 -0.09 -2.09
N PRO A 179 -9.00 1.04 -1.70
CA PRO A 179 -7.71 0.99 -1.00
C PRO A 179 -7.80 0.09 0.24
N LEU A 180 -6.90 -0.86 0.35
CA LEU A 180 -6.89 -1.88 1.40
C LEU A 180 -6.00 -1.44 2.57
N ILE A 181 -6.56 -1.41 3.77
CA ILE A 181 -5.76 -1.27 5.00
C ILE A 181 -5.19 -2.64 5.36
N LEU A 182 -3.86 -2.75 5.43
CA LEU A 182 -3.22 -4.00 5.83
C LEU A 182 -3.51 -4.31 7.30
N LYS A 183 -3.96 -5.55 7.57
CA LYS A 183 -4.32 -6.01 8.92
C LYS A 183 -3.12 -6.09 9.86
N SER A 184 -1.97 -6.54 9.35
CA SER A 184 -0.76 -6.72 10.14
C SER A 184 0.11 -5.46 10.15
N LYS A 185 0.92 -5.31 11.20
CA LYS A 185 1.95 -4.27 11.26
C LYS A 185 2.97 -4.47 10.16
N ILE A 186 3.60 -3.38 9.71
CA ILE A 186 4.60 -3.44 8.64
C ILE A 186 5.74 -4.42 8.96
N ASP A 187 6.15 -4.57 10.23
CA ASP A 187 7.23 -5.46 10.66
C ASP A 187 6.94 -6.95 10.36
N TYR A 188 5.65 -7.33 10.24
CA TYR A 188 5.28 -8.68 9.80
C TYR A 188 5.67 -8.92 8.34
N TYR A 189 5.50 -7.91 7.50
CA TYR A 189 5.80 -7.98 6.07
C TYR A 189 7.25 -7.63 5.76
N ILE A 190 7.90 -6.82 6.60
CA ILE A 190 9.28 -6.35 6.43
C ILE A 190 9.98 -6.17 7.79
N ASP A 191 10.62 -7.23 8.28
CA ASP A 191 11.50 -7.18 9.45
C ASP A 191 12.94 -6.89 9.00
N ILE A 192 13.39 -5.65 9.23
CA ILE A 192 14.75 -5.21 8.85
C ILE A 192 15.86 -6.07 9.46
N ASN A 193 15.60 -6.74 10.60
CA ASN A 193 16.58 -7.59 11.27
C ASN A 193 16.67 -9.00 10.66
N LYS A 194 15.71 -9.37 9.81
CA LYS A 194 15.64 -10.67 9.13
C LYS A 194 15.84 -10.55 7.62
N LEU A 195 16.22 -9.37 7.13
CA LEU A 195 16.52 -9.15 5.72
C LEU A 195 17.71 -10.01 5.28
N GLU A 196 17.52 -10.77 4.22
CA GLU A 196 18.57 -11.56 3.58
C GLU A 196 19.11 -10.82 2.36
N LEU A 197 20.43 -10.78 2.20
CA LEU A 197 21.04 -10.24 0.99
C LEU A 197 20.96 -11.27 -0.14
N ARG A 198 20.20 -10.97 -1.20
CA ARG A 198 20.02 -11.84 -2.37
C ARG A 198 20.37 -11.09 -3.66
N LYS A 199 21.32 -11.61 -4.44
CA LYS A 199 21.83 -10.99 -5.67
C LYS A 199 22.25 -9.53 -5.44
N GLU A 200 21.38 -8.57 -5.80
CA GLU A 200 21.65 -7.13 -5.83
C GLU A 200 20.87 -6.35 -4.75
N GLY A 201 20.01 -7.00 -3.97
CA GLY A 201 19.15 -6.34 -2.97
C GLY A 201 18.90 -7.17 -1.71
N TYR A 202 18.32 -6.53 -0.70
CA TYR A 202 17.76 -7.23 0.45
C TYR A 202 16.36 -7.74 0.11
N TYR A 203 16.04 -8.90 0.67
CA TYR A 203 14.73 -9.51 0.55
C TYR A 203 14.31 -10.08 1.90
N TYR A 204 13.03 -9.92 2.23
CA TYR A 204 12.41 -10.60 3.36
C TYR A 204 11.05 -11.14 2.93
N ASN A 205 10.80 -12.41 3.25
CA ASN A 205 9.48 -13.00 3.12
C ASN A 205 8.98 -13.38 4.50
N GLY A 206 8.03 -12.61 5.02
CA GLY A 206 7.34 -12.93 6.27
C GLY A 206 6.25 -13.99 6.11
N LEU A 207 5.88 -14.31 4.86
CA LEU A 207 4.78 -15.22 4.56
C LEU A 207 5.23 -16.68 4.71
N LYS A 208 4.39 -17.45 5.39
CA LYS A 208 4.50 -18.90 5.51
C LYS A 208 3.80 -19.58 4.34
N LYS A 209 4.33 -20.74 3.94
CA LYS A 209 3.65 -21.58 2.95
C LYS A 209 2.48 -22.32 3.58
N ILE A 210 1.58 -22.84 2.77
CA ILE A 210 0.44 -23.61 3.27
C ILE A 210 0.88 -24.84 4.06
N GLU A 211 1.96 -25.52 3.62
CA GLU A 211 2.56 -26.69 4.27
C GLU A 211 3.03 -26.40 5.70
N ASP A 212 3.39 -25.15 5.99
CA ASP A 212 3.87 -24.70 7.30
C ASP A 212 2.72 -24.31 8.24
N ILE A 213 1.50 -24.19 7.69
CA ILE A 213 0.31 -23.71 8.40
C ILE A 213 -0.66 -24.86 8.70
N ILE A 214 -0.87 -25.76 7.73
CA ILE A 214 -1.86 -26.83 7.80
C ILE A 214 -1.32 -28.17 7.27
N ASP A 215 -1.76 -29.27 7.87
CA ASP A 215 -1.38 -30.62 7.44
C ASP A 215 -1.95 -30.92 6.03
N LYS A 216 -1.14 -31.61 5.20
CA LYS A 216 -1.49 -32.10 3.86
C LYS A 216 -2.83 -32.86 3.77
N ASN A 217 -3.34 -33.41 4.87
CA ASN A 217 -4.63 -34.08 4.88
C ASN A 217 -5.82 -33.12 4.89
N ASN A 218 -5.60 -31.80 5.01
CA ASN A 218 -6.66 -30.79 5.03
C ASN A 218 -6.65 -29.86 3.81
N TYR A 219 -5.81 -30.13 2.81
CA TYR A 219 -5.82 -29.40 1.55
C TYR A 219 -5.38 -30.28 0.39
N PHE A 220 -5.71 -29.87 -0.84
CA PHE A 220 -5.11 -30.43 -2.05
C PHE A 220 -4.95 -29.33 -3.11
N PHE A 221 -4.01 -29.57 -4.02
CA PHE A 221 -3.86 -28.82 -5.27
C PHE A 221 -4.09 -29.77 -6.43
N ASP A 222 -4.72 -29.30 -7.50
CA ASP A 222 -4.83 -30.07 -8.74
C ASP A 222 -3.96 -29.46 -9.85
N VAL A 223 -3.33 -30.32 -10.65
CA VAL A 223 -2.42 -29.90 -11.73
C VAL A 223 -3.19 -29.60 -13.02
N SER A 224 -4.44 -30.08 -13.13
CA SER A 224 -5.37 -29.62 -14.16
C SER A 224 -6.69 -29.28 -13.49
N ASP A 225 -7.08 -28.02 -13.63
CA ASP A 225 -8.39 -27.49 -13.29
C ASP A 225 -9.36 -27.57 -14.48
N CYS A 226 -9.00 -28.38 -15.49
CA CYS A 226 -9.76 -28.50 -16.73
C CYS A 226 -10.98 -29.42 -16.56
N ILE A 227 -12.16 -28.90 -16.91
CA ILE A 227 -13.40 -29.63 -17.06
C ILE A 227 -13.69 -29.79 -18.56
N PHE A 228 -13.58 -31.02 -19.05
CA PHE A 228 -13.96 -31.40 -20.40
C PHE A 228 -15.40 -31.91 -20.44
N GLU A 229 -15.82 -32.66 -19.43
CA GLU A 229 -17.17 -33.18 -19.26
C GLU A 229 -17.65 -33.08 -17.81
N GLY A 230 -18.97 -33.13 -17.59
CA GLY A 230 -19.55 -32.93 -16.26
C GLY A 230 -19.11 -33.96 -15.21
N LYS A 231 -18.60 -35.11 -15.65
CA LYS A 231 -18.07 -36.16 -14.76
C LYS A 231 -16.71 -35.82 -14.17
N ASP A 232 -15.95 -34.90 -14.76
CA ASP A 232 -14.65 -34.50 -14.23
C ASP A 232 -14.80 -33.89 -12.82
N TYR A 233 -15.94 -33.22 -12.55
CA TYR A 233 -16.31 -32.74 -11.21
C TYR A 233 -16.34 -33.84 -10.14
N PHE A 234 -16.56 -35.11 -10.51
CA PHE A 234 -16.66 -36.19 -9.54
C PHE A 234 -15.35 -36.39 -8.77
N GLU A 235 -14.22 -36.24 -9.45
CA GLU A 235 -12.90 -36.35 -8.83
C GLU A 235 -12.68 -35.21 -7.83
N PHE A 236 -13.06 -33.97 -8.19
CA PHE A 236 -12.94 -32.81 -7.30
C PHE A 236 -13.83 -32.95 -6.05
N PHE A 237 -15.07 -33.43 -6.21
CA PHE A 237 -15.93 -33.75 -5.06
C PHE A 237 -15.33 -34.84 -4.18
N ALA A 238 -14.79 -35.91 -4.78
CA ALA A 238 -14.14 -36.99 -4.03
C ALA A 238 -12.93 -36.49 -3.23
N LYS A 239 -12.03 -35.74 -3.88
CA LYS A 239 -10.87 -35.11 -3.23
C LYS A 239 -11.30 -34.20 -2.08
N SER A 240 -12.34 -33.39 -2.29
CA SER A 240 -12.87 -32.48 -1.27
C SER A 240 -13.46 -33.22 -0.07
N PHE A 241 -14.26 -34.25 -0.28
CA PHE A 241 -14.83 -35.04 0.82
C PHE A 241 -13.78 -35.87 1.56
N ASN A 242 -12.69 -36.27 0.89
CA ASN A 242 -11.55 -36.94 1.55
C ASN A 242 -10.79 -36.03 2.52
N LEU A 243 -10.97 -34.71 2.47
CA LEU A 243 -10.42 -33.78 3.47
C LEU A 243 -11.17 -33.84 4.81
N LEU A 244 -12.36 -34.43 4.84
CA LEU A 244 -13.12 -34.58 6.07
C LEU A 244 -12.59 -35.74 6.90
N GLU A 245 -12.54 -35.56 8.21
CA GLU A 245 -12.15 -36.62 9.15
C GLU A 245 -13.13 -37.81 9.13
N LYS A 246 -14.36 -37.59 8.66
CA LYS A 246 -15.40 -38.62 8.51
C LYS A 246 -15.45 -39.09 7.05
N ASN A 247 -15.38 -40.40 6.85
CA ASN A 247 -15.67 -41.01 5.55
C ASN A 247 -17.16 -40.81 5.21
N LEU A 248 -17.43 -40.04 4.16
CA LEU A 248 -18.78 -39.85 3.63
C LEU A 248 -19.07 -40.88 2.54
N VAL A 249 -20.24 -41.50 2.61
CA VAL A 249 -20.75 -42.33 1.50
C VAL A 249 -21.52 -41.41 0.56
N PHE A 250 -21.03 -41.27 -0.66
CA PHE A 250 -21.67 -40.47 -1.69
C PHE A 250 -21.63 -41.17 -3.05
N SER A 251 -22.54 -40.79 -3.94
CA SER A 251 -22.61 -41.26 -5.32
C SER A 251 -23.30 -40.24 -6.20
N PHE A 252 -22.97 -40.24 -7.48
CA PHE A 252 -23.67 -39.42 -8.47
C PHE A 252 -24.67 -40.28 -9.23
N SER A 253 -25.95 -39.93 -9.19
CA SER A 253 -27.01 -40.70 -9.88
C SER A 253 -27.20 -40.30 -11.34
N SER A 254 -26.88 -39.05 -11.69
CA SER A 254 -26.99 -38.56 -13.07
C SER A 254 -26.16 -37.32 -13.31
N VAL A 255 -25.77 -37.13 -14.56
CA VAL A 255 -25.17 -35.90 -15.09
C VAL A 255 -25.95 -35.52 -16.33
N GLU A 256 -26.49 -34.31 -16.33
CA GLU A 256 -27.08 -33.68 -17.51
C GLU A 256 -26.18 -32.53 -17.92
N GLU A 257 -25.93 -32.44 -19.22
CA GLU A 257 -25.03 -31.43 -19.77
C GLU A 257 -25.81 -30.55 -20.76
N THR A 258 -25.77 -29.24 -20.53
CA THR A 258 -26.32 -28.24 -21.46
C THR A 258 -25.18 -27.41 -22.06
N GLU A 259 -25.47 -26.54 -23.02
CA GLU A 259 -24.45 -25.62 -23.56
C GLU A 259 -23.84 -24.73 -22.47
N GLN A 260 -24.61 -24.37 -21.45
CA GLN A 260 -24.23 -23.36 -20.45
C GLN A 260 -23.92 -23.93 -19.07
N SER A 261 -24.22 -25.20 -18.80
CA SER A 261 -24.03 -25.75 -17.46
C SER A 261 -23.89 -27.27 -17.42
N TYR A 262 -23.26 -27.74 -16.35
CA TYR A 262 -23.36 -29.12 -15.88
C TYR A 262 -24.38 -29.20 -14.74
N ILE A 263 -25.25 -30.20 -14.80
CA ILE A 263 -26.27 -30.46 -13.78
C ILE A 263 -26.01 -31.86 -13.21
N LEU A 264 -25.55 -31.90 -11.97
CA LEU A 264 -25.18 -33.14 -11.27
C LEU A 264 -26.23 -33.46 -10.20
N ASN A 265 -26.62 -34.72 -10.08
CA ASN A 265 -27.40 -35.18 -8.93
C ASN A 265 -26.50 -35.98 -8.00
N LEU A 266 -26.15 -35.38 -6.87
CA LEU A 266 -25.32 -35.98 -5.82
C LEU A 266 -26.21 -36.57 -4.74
N ASN A 267 -26.05 -37.86 -4.47
CA ASN A 267 -26.58 -38.52 -3.29
C ASN A 267 -25.46 -38.63 -2.26
N ILE A 268 -25.72 -38.18 -1.04
CA ILE A 268 -24.74 -38.19 0.05
C ILE A 268 -25.46 -38.57 1.34
N GLU A 269 -25.01 -39.67 1.94
CA GLU A 269 -25.74 -40.35 3.01
C GLU A 269 -27.22 -40.57 2.61
N ASP A 270 -28.17 -40.13 3.44
CA ASP A 270 -29.62 -40.26 3.19
C ASP A 270 -30.21 -39.03 2.44
N LYS A 271 -29.36 -38.18 1.85
CA LYS A 271 -29.76 -36.92 1.21
C LYS A 271 -29.43 -36.92 -0.28
N SER A 272 -30.22 -36.18 -1.05
CA SER A 272 -29.96 -35.93 -2.46
C SER A 272 -29.93 -34.43 -2.72
N LYS A 273 -28.99 -33.98 -3.54
CA LYS A 273 -28.81 -32.59 -3.91
C LYS A 273 -28.58 -32.47 -5.41
N LYS A 274 -29.42 -31.67 -6.06
CA LYS A 274 -29.21 -31.24 -7.44
C LYS A 274 -28.26 -30.05 -7.44
N ILE A 275 -27.18 -30.16 -8.20
CA ILE A 275 -26.08 -29.19 -8.27
C ILE A 275 -26.03 -28.64 -9.69
N LYS A 276 -25.89 -27.33 -9.84
CA LYS A 276 -25.73 -26.66 -11.13
C LYS A 276 -24.40 -25.91 -11.13
N LEU A 277 -23.54 -26.24 -12.08
CA LEU A 277 -22.22 -25.62 -12.29
C LEU A 277 -22.19 -24.98 -13.67
N GLU A 278 -21.64 -23.78 -13.78
CA GLU A 278 -21.65 -23.03 -15.04
C GLU A 278 -20.50 -23.48 -15.96
N LYS A 279 -20.77 -23.40 -17.27
CA LYS A 279 -19.77 -23.59 -18.32
C LYS A 279 -19.37 -22.24 -18.87
N SER A 280 -18.38 -21.63 -18.26
CA SER A 280 -17.81 -20.37 -18.74
C SER A 280 -16.54 -20.60 -19.56
N SER A 281 -15.82 -21.69 -19.29
CA SER A 281 -14.60 -22.09 -20.00
C SER A 281 -14.34 -23.59 -19.81
N HIS A 282 -13.17 -24.07 -20.24
CA HIS A 282 -12.69 -25.38 -19.83
C HIS A 282 -12.19 -25.40 -18.38
N TYR A 283 -12.25 -24.31 -17.63
CA TYR A 283 -11.85 -24.29 -16.21
C TYR A 283 -13.01 -24.63 -15.28
N ILE A 284 -12.66 -25.12 -14.09
CA ILE A 284 -13.60 -25.36 -13.01
C ILE A 284 -14.30 -24.06 -12.58
N ASP A 285 -15.61 -24.15 -12.32
CA ASP A 285 -16.42 -23.08 -11.72
C ASP A 285 -16.11 -23.01 -10.22
N SER A 286 -14.91 -22.52 -9.89
CA SER A 286 -14.27 -22.65 -8.56
C SER A 286 -15.08 -22.00 -7.43
N GLU A 287 -15.56 -20.77 -7.63
CA GLU A 287 -16.34 -20.05 -6.61
C GLU A 287 -17.66 -20.77 -6.29
N ASN A 288 -18.42 -21.14 -7.32
CA ASN A 288 -19.68 -21.86 -7.16
C ASN A 288 -19.44 -23.25 -6.56
N PHE A 289 -18.38 -23.95 -6.99
CA PHE A 289 -18.00 -25.24 -6.45
C PHE A 289 -17.72 -25.17 -4.94
N ILE A 290 -16.93 -24.19 -4.48
CA ILE A 290 -16.69 -23.96 -3.05
C ILE A 290 -18.00 -23.63 -2.31
N GLY A 291 -18.88 -22.82 -2.90
CA GLY A 291 -20.21 -22.55 -2.36
C GLY A 291 -21.04 -23.83 -2.17
N ILE A 292 -21.10 -24.67 -3.20
CA ILE A 292 -21.81 -25.95 -3.18
C ILE A 292 -21.25 -26.89 -2.10
N LEU A 293 -19.93 -26.99 -1.99
CA LEU A 293 -19.28 -27.80 -0.95
C LEU A 293 -19.65 -27.34 0.46
N ASN A 294 -19.62 -26.02 0.71
CA ASN A 294 -20.00 -25.45 2.01
C ASN A 294 -21.49 -25.62 2.33
N GLU A 295 -22.36 -25.53 1.32
CA GLU A 295 -23.76 -25.88 1.49
C GLU A 295 -23.95 -27.36 1.83
N ILE A 296 -23.15 -28.26 1.26
CA ILE A 296 -23.18 -29.70 1.61
C ILE A 296 -22.71 -29.92 3.04
N LEU A 297 -21.64 -29.25 3.49
CA LEU A 297 -21.22 -29.31 4.90
C LEU A 297 -22.34 -28.89 5.85
N SER A 298 -23.03 -27.79 5.52
CA SER A 298 -24.20 -27.32 6.29
C SER A 298 -25.33 -28.37 6.30
N LEU A 299 -25.64 -28.98 5.15
CA LEU A 299 -26.61 -30.08 5.08
C LEU A 299 -26.19 -31.27 5.94
N LEU A 300 -24.90 -31.57 6.06
CA LEU A 300 -24.37 -32.65 6.88
C LEU A 300 -24.18 -32.26 8.36
N ASN A 301 -24.59 -31.06 8.76
CA ASN A 301 -24.37 -30.47 10.09
C ASN A 301 -22.88 -30.40 10.49
N TYR A 302 -21.98 -30.26 9.52
CA TYR A 302 -20.55 -30.15 9.72
C TYR A 302 -20.14 -28.67 9.75
N ASN A 303 -20.40 -27.98 10.86
CA ASN A 303 -20.31 -26.51 10.93
C ASN A 303 -18.97 -25.99 11.51
N GLN A 304 -18.02 -26.88 11.84
CA GLN A 304 -16.77 -26.49 12.50
C GLN A 304 -15.67 -25.99 11.55
N LYS A 305 -15.72 -26.44 10.29
CA LYS A 305 -14.77 -26.08 9.25
C LYS A 305 -15.52 -25.73 7.97
N GLN A 306 -14.89 -24.97 7.10
CA GLN A 306 -15.41 -24.61 5.78
C GLN A 306 -14.33 -24.84 4.73
N TYR A 307 -14.78 -25.12 3.51
CA TYR A 307 -13.91 -25.16 2.34
C TYR A 307 -13.62 -23.74 1.86
N TYR A 308 -12.36 -23.48 1.53
CA TYR A 308 -11.89 -22.24 0.94
C TYR A 308 -11.04 -22.55 -0.29
N LEU A 309 -11.06 -21.62 -1.26
CA LEU A 309 -10.20 -21.68 -2.43
C LEU A 309 -8.79 -21.25 -2.05
N ILE A 310 -7.79 -22.03 -2.45
CA ILE A 310 -6.39 -21.65 -2.31
C ILE A 310 -6.07 -20.58 -3.36
N SER A 311 -5.31 -19.56 -2.98
CA SER A 311 -5.00 -18.41 -3.84
C SER A 311 -4.38 -18.84 -5.18
N ASN A 312 -4.82 -18.19 -6.25
CA ASN A 312 -4.35 -18.43 -7.62
C ASN A 312 -2.86 -18.12 -7.81
N ASN A 313 -2.25 -17.36 -6.90
CA ASN A 313 -0.81 -17.12 -6.87
C ASN A 313 0.01 -18.38 -6.52
N ILE A 314 -0.63 -19.43 -5.99
CA ILE A 314 0.02 -20.68 -5.55
C ILE A 314 -0.21 -21.81 -6.57
N CYS A 315 -1.44 -21.94 -7.05
CA CYS A 315 -1.86 -22.99 -7.98
C CYS A 315 -3.08 -22.51 -8.79
N ASP A 316 -3.34 -23.13 -9.94
CA ASP A 316 -4.51 -22.82 -10.77
C ASP A 316 -5.82 -23.21 -10.06
N PHE A 317 -5.84 -24.36 -9.37
CA PHE A 317 -6.95 -24.76 -8.50
C PHE A 317 -6.47 -25.54 -7.27
N GLY A 318 -7.01 -25.18 -6.12
CA GLY A 318 -6.77 -25.90 -4.88
C GLY A 318 -7.82 -25.59 -3.83
N VAL A 319 -8.06 -26.55 -2.93
CA VAL A 319 -9.08 -26.43 -1.89
C VAL A 319 -8.44 -26.75 -0.54
N VAL A 320 -8.80 -25.96 0.46
CA VAL A 320 -8.43 -26.19 1.87
C VAL A 320 -9.68 -26.26 2.73
N LEU A 321 -9.72 -27.20 3.68
CA LEU A 321 -10.75 -27.29 4.71
C LEU A 321 -10.18 -26.72 6.01
N ALA A 322 -10.72 -25.60 6.49
CA ALA A 322 -10.18 -24.88 7.64
C ALA A 322 -11.26 -24.44 8.62
N ASP A 323 -10.91 -24.39 9.91
CA ASP A 323 -11.68 -23.65 10.91
C ASP A 323 -11.37 -22.14 10.82
N GLU A 324 -12.13 -21.32 11.55
CA GLU A 324 -11.98 -19.85 11.51
C GLU A 324 -10.57 -19.37 11.88
N LYS A 325 -9.92 -20.04 12.84
CA LYS A 325 -8.57 -19.67 13.29
C LYS A 325 -7.54 -19.97 12.21
N THR A 326 -7.61 -21.15 11.62
CA THR A 326 -6.75 -21.59 10.53
C THR A 326 -6.97 -20.75 9.28
N PHE A 327 -8.23 -20.45 8.95
CA PHE A 327 -8.60 -19.52 7.88
C PHE A 327 -7.91 -18.17 8.06
N GLN A 328 -7.96 -17.58 9.25
CA GLN A 328 -7.35 -16.28 9.50
C GLN A 328 -5.83 -16.32 9.29
N VAL A 329 -5.15 -17.37 9.75
CA VAL A 329 -3.70 -17.54 9.53
C VAL A 329 -3.38 -17.73 8.04
N LEU A 330 -4.14 -18.54 7.32
CA LEU A 330 -3.97 -18.75 5.88
C LEU A 330 -4.22 -17.45 5.09
N SER A 331 -5.25 -16.69 5.45
CA SER A 331 -5.57 -15.38 4.87
C SER A 331 -4.44 -14.37 5.09
N ASP A 332 -3.90 -14.28 6.31
CA ASP A 332 -2.80 -13.37 6.65
C ASP A 332 -1.46 -13.73 5.95
N ASN A 333 -1.38 -14.92 5.35
CA ASN A 333 -0.23 -15.41 4.59
C ASN A 333 -0.48 -15.46 3.07
N GLY A 334 -1.67 -15.07 2.62
CA GLY A 334 -2.01 -15.06 1.19
C GLY A 334 -2.18 -16.45 0.60
N CYS A 335 -2.55 -17.42 1.44
CA CYS A 335 -2.79 -18.79 0.99
C CYS A 335 -4.23 -19.02 0.52
N ILE A 336 -5.14 -18.10 0.82
CA ILE A 336 -6.57 -18.18 0.45
C ILE A 336 -6.90 -17.01 -0.47
N GLU A 337 -7.65 -17.30 -1.53
CA GLU A 337 -8.18 -16.29 -2.44
C GLU A 337 -9.11 -15.34 -1.67
N LEU A 338 -8.90 -14.04 -1.81
CA LEU A 338 -9.73 -13.03 -1.17
C LEU A 338 -10.45 -12.21 -2.23
N ASN A 339 -11.76 -12.12 -2.10
CA ASN A 339 -12.54 -11.22 -2.95
C ASN A 339 -12.10 -9.78 -2.67
N GLU A 340 -11.66 -9.09 -3.72
CA GLU A 340 -11.36 -7.68 -3.64
C GLU A 340 -12.60 -6.89 -3.23
N VAL A 341 -12.45 -5.99 -2.27
CA VAL A 341 -13.55 -5.14 -1.83
C VAL A 341 -13.69 -3.99 -2.82
N LYS A 342 -14.76 -4.02 -3.62
CA LYS A 342 -15.10 -2.95 -4.56
C LYS A 342 -15.97 -1.89 -3.89
N LEU A 343 -15.92 -0.67 -4.42
CA LEU A 343 -16.91 0.37 -4.11
C LEU A 343 -18.31 -0.09 -4.51
N ASN A 344 -19.31 0.22 -3.69
CA ASN A 344 -20.69 -0.09 -4.01
C ASN A 344 -21.27 0.93 -5.01
N SER A 345 -22.45 0.61 -5.57
CA SER A 345 -23.11 1.46 -6.58
C SER A 345 -23.39 2.87 -6.09
N ASP A 346 -23.79 3.03 -4.84
CA ASP A 346 -24.17 4.33 -4.28
C ASP A 346 -22.94 5.22 -4.08
N GLU A 347 -21.83 4.62 -3.62
CA GLU A 347 -20.52 5.28 -3.52
C GLU A 347 -20.06 5.76 -4.91
N LEU A 348 -20.12 4.90 -5.93
CA LEU A 348 -19.73 5.24 -7.30
C LEU A 348 -20.59 6.38 -7.88
N ILE A 349 -21.89 6.36 -7.63
CA ILE A 349 -22.81 7.45 -8.05
C ILE A 349 -22.42 8.76 -7.35
N TYR A 350 -22.12 8.70 -6.05
CA TYR A 350 -21.75 9.88 -5.28
C TYR A 350 -20.44 10.50 -5.76
N ILE A 351 -19.43 9.68 -6.05
CA ILE A 351 -18.14 10.11 -6.62
C ILE A 351 -18.35 10.79 -7.98
N ARG A 352 -19.11 10.15 -8.88
CA ARG A 352 -19.43 10.73 -10.21
C ARG A 352 -20.12 12.08 -10.08
N LYS A 353 -21.16 12.17 -9.24
CA LYS A 353 -21.89 13.42 -9.02
C LYS A 353 -20.99 14.54 -8.51
N TYR A 354 -20.05 14.22 -7.61
CA TYR A 354 -19.07 15.18 -7.11
C TYR A 354 -18.09 15.61 -8.20
N ASN A 355 -17.56 14.68 -8.99
CA ASN A 355 -16.63 15.02 -10.08
C ASN A 355 -17.29 15.89 -11.16
N ASP A 356 -18.55 15.60 -11.51
CA ASP A 356 -19.31 16.45 -12.40
C ASP A 356 -19.47 17.86 -11.82
N LEU A 357 -19.82 17.99 -10.53
CA LEU A 357 -19.89 19.29 -9.84
C LEU A 357 -18.58 20.07 -9.95
N ILE A 358 -17.45 19.44 -9.64
CA ILE A 358 -16.13 20.10 -9.68
C ILE A 358 -15.77 20.53 -11.09
N ARG A 359 -16.02 19.68 -12.10
CA ARG A 359 -15.78 20.03 -13.51
C ARG A 359 -16.58 21.26 -13.93
N GLU A 360 -17.86 21.34 -13.55
CA GLU A 360 -18.68 22.51 -13.86
C GLU A 360 -18.18 23.77 -13.16
N ILE A 361 -17.73 23.66 -11.91
CA ILE A 361 -17.11 24.78 -11.18
C ILE A 361 -15.83 25.26 -11.88
N GLU A 362 -14.97 24.34 -12.32
CA GLU A 362 -13.73 24.66 -13.03
C GLU A 362 -13.98 25.29 -14.40
N ASN A 363 -15.01 24.82 -15.12
CA ASN A 363 -15.45 25.44 -16.36
C ASN A 363 -15.91 26.88 -16.14
N ILE A 364 -16.71 27.14 -15.11
CA ILE A 364 -17.13 28.49 -14.72
C ILE A 364 -15.89 29.32 -14.37
N GLU A 365 -14.96 28.80 -13.56
CA GLU A 365 -13.71 29.47 -13.19
C GLU A 365 -12.84 29.85 -14.40
N PHE A 366 -12.74 28.96 -15.39
CA PHE A 366 -12.02 29.21 -16.63
C PHE A 366 -12.64 30.36 -17.43
N HIS A 367 -13.96 30.34 -17.65
CA HIS A 367 -14.67 31.41 -18.35
C HIS A 367 -14.54 32.74 -17.60
N LEU A 368 -14.63 32.71 -16.26
CA LEU A 368 -14.39 33.88 -15.41
C LEU A 368 -13.00 34.48 -15.63
N ASN A 369 -11.96 33.65 -15.72
CA ASN A 369 -10.59 34.10 -15.92
C ASN A 369 -10.36 34.71 -17.31
N ILE A 370 -11.03 34.21 -18.35
CA ILE A 370 -11.00 34.81 -19.69
C ILE A 370 -11.67 36.19 -19.66
N VAL A 371 -12.91 36.27 -19.16
CA VAL A 371 -13.68 37.52 -19.12
C VAL A 371 -12.98 38.61 -18.30
N LYS A 372 -12.30 38.24 -17.20
CA LYS A 372 -11.51 39.18 -16.40
C LYS A 372 -10.27 39.71 -17.13
N LYS A 373 -9.58 38.88 -17.92
CA LYS A 373 -8.40 39.30 -18.68
C LYS A 373 -8.75 40.24 -19.83
N ASP A 374 -9.90 40.05 -20.46
CA ASP A 374 -10.36 40.92 -21.54
C ASP A 374 -10.86 42.29 -21.04
N ASN A 375 -11.16 42.40 -19.74
CA ASN A 375 -11.76 43.59 -19.12
C ASN A 375 -10.89 44.18 -18.00
N GLU A 376 -9.64 44.53 -18.27
CA GLU A 376 -8.85 45.34 -17.34
C GLU A 376 -9.58 46.67 -17.03
N ILE A 377 -10.20 46.68 -15.83
CA ILE A 377 -10.51 47.85 -14.99
C ILE A 377 -11.69 48.71 -15.45
N GLU A 378 -12.90 48.36 -14.98
CA GLU A 378 -13.80 49.36 -14.37
C GLU A 378 -14.31 48.82 -13.03
N LYS A 379 -14.00 49.56 -11.95
CA LYS A 379 -14.06 49.10 -10.54
C LYS A 379 -15.47 48.90 -9.97
N GLU A 380 -16.53 48.95 -10.76
CA GLU A 380 -17.91 49.01 -10.25
C GLU A 380 -18.96 48.17 -10.99
N LEU A 381 -18.59 47.34 -11.98
CA LEU A 381 -19.55 46.51 -12.69
C LEU A 381 -19.73 45.14 -12.01
N LEU A 382 -20.98 44.84 -11.61
CA LEU A 382 -21.48 43.47 -11.49
C LEU A 382 -21.39 42.85 -12.88
N TYR A 383 -20.34 42.05 -13.11
CA TYR A 383 -20.23 41.28 -14.34
C TYR A 383 -21.39 40.27 -14.40
N ASN A 384 -21.98 40.09 -15.57
CA ASN A 384 -22.96 39.05 -15.84
C ASN A 384 -22.46 38.26 -17.03
N PHE A 385 -22.30 36.94 -16.86
CA PHE A 385 -22.10 36.04 -18.00
C PHE A 385 -23.07 34.88 -17.90
N PHE A 386 -23.55 34.44 -19.06
CA PHE A 386 -24.41 33.28 -19.15
C PHE A 386 -23.56 32.01 -19.32
N TYR A 387 -23.65 31.10 -18.37
CA TYR A 387 -23.03 29.78 -18.42
C TYR A 387 -24.02 28.76 -18.95
N LYS A 388 -23.87 28.35 -20.20
CA LYS A 388 -24.69 27.31 -20.82
C LYS A 388 -24.26 25.93 -20.31
N THR A 389 -25.16 25.22 -19.66
CA THR A 389 -24.94 23.84 -19.18
C THR A 389 -26.28 23.14 -18.96
N ASP A 390 -26.30 21.83 -19.13
CA ASP A 390 -27.44 20.98 -18.78
C ASP A 390 -27.33 20.46 -17.32
N TYR A 391 -26.25 20.81 -16.61
CA TYR A 391 -26.03 20.39 -15.22
C TYR A 391 -26.94 21.14 -14.24
N GLU A 392 -27.62 20.39 -13.38
CA GLU A 392 -28.46 20.97 -12.33
C GLU A 392 -27.72 21.02 -10.98
N PHE A 393 -27.35 22.24 -10.54
CA PHE A 393 -26.76 22.43 -9.22
C PHE A 393 -27.83 22.28 -8.14
N ASP A 394 -27.68 21.29 -7.27
CA ASP A 394 -28.46 21.21 -6.04
C ASP A 394 -27.99 22.24 -4.99
N SER A 395 -28.70 22.32 -3.86
CA SER A 395 -28.37 23.29 -2.80
C SER A 395 -26.95 23.13 -2.25
N SER A 396 -26.41 21.91 -2.22
CA SER A 396 -25.04 21.64 -1.80
C SER A 396 -24.04 22.12 -2.85
N GLY A 397 -24.28 21.80 -4.12
CA GLY A 397 -23.47 22.27 -5.24
C GLY A 397 -23.39 23.79 -5.31
N MET A 398 -24.53 24.46 -5.13
CA MET A 398 -24.62 25.93 -5.08
C MET A 398 -23.78 26.53 -3.94
N ASN A 399 -23.78 25.90 -2.75
CA ASN A 399 -22.97 26.35 -1.62
C ASN A 399 -21.46 26.22 -1.90
N VAL A 400 -21.02 25.11 -2.46
CA VAL A 400 -19.60 24.89 -2.83
C VAL A 400 -19.15 25.93 -3.85
N LEU A 401 -19.99 26.20 -4.85
CA LEU A 401 -19.72 27.15 -5.92
C LEU A 401 -19.62 28.59 -5.40
N GLN A 402 -20.53 29.00 -4.50
CA GLN A 402 -20.47 30.30 -3.81
C GLN A 402 -19.20 30.45 -2.97
N GLN A 403 -18.81 29.43 -2.22
CA GLN A 403 -17.61 29.47 -1.38
C GLN A 403 -16.32 29.55 -2.20
N ARG A 404 -16.22 28.77 -3.28
CA ARG A 404 -15.01 28.69 -4.10
C ARG A 404 -14.82 29.89 -5.02
N LEU A 405 -15.90 30.34 -5.68
CA LEU A 405 -15.82 31.35 -6.73
C LEU A 405 -16.33 32.74 -6.31
N LYS A 406 -17.01 32.86 -5.15
CA LYS A 406 -17.69 34.09 -4.71
C LYS A 406 -18.64 34.65 -5.77
N VAL A 407 -19.43 33.76 -6.38
CA VAL A 407 -20.44 34.12 -7.38
C VAL A 407 -21.83 33.67 -6.92
N TYR A 408 -22.85 34.38 -7.37
CA TYR A 408 -24.25 34.01 -7.24
C TYR A 408 -24.75 33.51 -8.61
N LEU A 409 -25.41 32.36 -8.66
CA LEU A 409 -26.01 31.81 -9.87
C LEU A 409 -27.52 31.95 -9.83
N LYS A 410 -28.13 32.33 -10.96
CA LYS A 410 -29.58 32.27 -11.16
C LYS A 410 -29.88 31.32 -12.32
N LYS A 411 -30.69 30.29 -12.06
CA LYS A 411 -31.11 29.34 -13.10
C LYS A 411 -31.89 30.05 -14.22
N ALA A 412 -31.57 29.71 -15.45
CA ALA A 412 -32.24 30.13 -16.67
C ALA A 412 -32.54 28.89 -17.54
N ASP A 413 -33.28 29.05 -18.64
CA ASP A 413 -33.86 27.93 -19.40
C ASP A 413 -32.84 26.93 -19.96
N SER A 414 -31.59 27.35 -20.22
CA SER A 414 -30.52 26.49 -20.77
C SER A 414 -29.18 26.65 -20.05
N GLY A 415 -29.20 27.08 -18.79
CA GLY A 415 -27.98 27.32 -18.03
C GLY A 415 -28.19 28.23 -16.82
N TYR A 416 -27.17 29.04 -16.51
CA TYR A 416 -27.18 29.94 -15.35
C TYR A 416 -26.64 31.32 -15.70
N ASP A 417 -27.33 32.36 -15.23
CA ASP A 417 -26.76 33.69 -15.14
C ASP A 417 -25.81 33.74 -13.94
N VAL A 418 -24.55 34.11 -14.16
CA VAL A 418 -23.52 34.17 -13.12
C VAL A 418 -23.23 35.62 -12.73
N TYR A 419 -23.50 35.96 -11.48
CA TYR A 419 -23.32 37.28 -10.87
C TYR A 419 -22.17 37.27 -9.87
N PHE A 420 -21.42 38.35 -9.80
CA PHE A 420 -20.20 38.42 -9.00
C PHE A 420 -20.51 39.09 -7.67
N THR A 421 -20.11 38.46 -6.56
CA THR A 421 -20.20 39.10 -5.24
C THR A 421 -18.84 39.74 -4.91
N LYS A 422 -18.86 40.98 -4.40
CA LYS A 422 -17.65 41.71 -3.98
C LYS A 422 -16.87 41.00 -2.89
#